data_AF-A0A5J4V3N8-F1
#
_entry.id   AF-A0A5J4V3N8-F1
#
_cell.length_a   1.000
_cell.length_b   1.000
_cell.length_c   1.000
_cell.angle_alpha   90.00
_cell.angle_beta   90.00
_cell.angle_gamma   90.00
#
_symmetry.space_group_name_H-M   'P 1'
#
loop_
_entity.id
_entity.type
_entity.pdbx_description
1 polymer ?
#
loop_
_entity_poly.entity_id
_entity_poly.type
_entity_poly.pdbx_seq_one_letter_code
_entity_poly.pdbx_strand_id
1 'polypeptide(L)'
;MGQEHSNTNDPKENIVVPTEYNIISGLIGLGPDILLEILNEMNNLPDAQKFLIICKKTFELMKHSRFTKIIESLRFVKYTFLIPDKKYRIAESNQFIHLEPDFEHCTVALNPVLSNGIFRIEFIFVNHDEGLHYCVGIAESSCVFGSGKGPDDDGNDKKTVRYWNDGDVGHIGYNYIKGNKEFKCGQKVAIEANLYSKPFSLRFFIDNEEQQNNFIYIPSEIRFW
;
A
#
# COMPACT_ATOMS: atom_id res chain seq x y z
N MET A 1 67.37 -48.33 30.35
CA MET A 1 66.96 -49.33 29.35
C MET A 1 65.47 -49.55 29.54
N GLY A 2 64.66 -49.17 28.54
CA GLY A 2 63.19 -49.23 28.54
C GLY A 2 62.53 -47.95 29.08
N GLN A 3 61.44 -47.42 28.51
CA GLN A 3 60.78 -47.62 27.22
C GLN A 3 59.87 -46.41 26.97
N GLU A 4 59.59 -46.12 25.71
CA GLU A 4 58.75 -45.03 25.19
C GLU A 4 57.25 -45.17 25.48
N HIS A 5 56.55 -44.05 25.23
CA HIS A 5 55.20 -43.90 24.68
C HIS A 5 54.05 -43.49 25.61
N SER A 6 53.69 -42.19 25.53
CA SER A 6 52.29 -41.76 25.37
C SER A 6 52.25 -40.47 24.53
N ASN A 7 52.06 -40.62 23.21
CA ASN A 7 51.71 -39.51 22.34
C ASN A 7 50.32 -39.83 21.76
N THR A 8 49.29 -39.32 22.42
CA THR A 8 47.89 -39.42 21.96
C THR A 8 47.66 -38.36 20.88
N ASN A 9 47.86 -38.75 19.62
CA ASN A 9 47.34 -38.01 18.47
C ASN A 9 45.93 -38.53 18.18
N ASP A 10 44.90 -37.86 18.69
CA ASP A 10 43.55 -38.01 18.17
C ASP A 10 43.50 -37.43 16.74
N PRO A 11 43.00 -38.18 15.74
CA PRO A 11 42.81 -37.65 14.41
C PRO A 11 41.67 -36.62 14.46
N LYS A 12 41.99 -35.35 14.16
CA LYS A 12 40.97 -34.35 13.86
C LYS A 12 40.16 -34.84 12.67
N GLU A 13 38.92 -35.24 12.91
CA GLU A 13 37.95 -35.51 11.84
C GLU A 13 37.89 -34.28 10.93
N ASN A 14 38.36 -34.45 9.69
CA ASN A 14 38.10 -33.48 8.63
C ASN A 14 36.61 -33.55 8.32
N ILE A 15 35.82 -32.67 8.94
CA ILE A 15 34.44 -32.43 8.55
C ILE A 15 34.47 -31.85 7.14
N VAL A 16 34.29 -32.71 6.14
CA VAL A 16 34.12 -32.30 4.75
C VAL A 16 32.70 -31.78 4.61
N VAL A 17 32.55 -30.46 4.57
CA VAL A 17 31.26 -29.82 4.25
C VAL A 17 30.91 -30.19 2.81
N PRO A 18 29.73 -30.80 2.53
CA PRO A 18 29.36 -31.18 1.18
C PRO A 18 29.32 -29.93 0.27
N THR A 19 30.14 -29.95 -0.78
CA THR A 19 30.34 -28.80 -1.68
C THR A 19 29.12 -28.46 -2.52
N GLU A 20 28.18 -29.40 -2.66
CA GLU A 20 26.89 -29.23 -3.34
C GLU A 20 25.99 -28.15 -2.70
N TYR A 21 26.18 -27.82 -1.42
CA TYR A 21 25.49 -26.72 -0.74
C TYR A 21 26.31 -25.41 -0.66
N ASN A 22 27.58 -25.46 -1.06
CA ASN A 22 28.48 -24.31 -1.04
C ASN A 22 28.35 -23.53 -2.36
N ILE A 23 27.29 -22.72 -2.47
CA ILE A 23 27.22 -21.73 -3.55
C ILE A 23 28.23 -20.63 -3.22
N ILE A 24 29.35 -20.62 -3.95
CA ILE A 24 30.36 -19.57 -3.85
C ILE A 24 29.63 -18.24 -4.12
N SER A 25 29.58 -17.39 -3.08
CA SER A 25 28.90 -16.09 -3.07
C SER A 25 27.38 -16.08 -2.78
N GLY A 26 26.72 -17.22 -2.60
CA GLY A 26 25.34 -17.33 -2.12
C GLY A 26 25.23 -17.49 -0.59
N LEU A 27 24.03 -17.38 -0.01
CA LEU A 27 23.79 -17.88 1.35
C LEU A 27 23.75 -19.41 1.28
N ILE A 28 24.54 -20.07 2.13
CA ILE A 28 24.62 -21.54 2.17
C ILE A 28 23.21 -22.12 2.30
N GLY A 29 22.84 -23.04 1.40
CA GLY A 29 21.55 -23.73 1.43
C GLY A 29 20.34 -22.99 0.83
N LEU A 30 20.51 -21.81 0.23
CA LEU A 30 19.37 -20.99 -0.26
C LEU A 30 19.34 -20.71 -1.77
N GLY A 31 20.26 -21.26 -2.57
CA GLY A 31 20.29 -21.01 -4.01
C GLY A 31 20.90 -19.64 -4.39
N PRO A 32 21.18 -19.40 -5.69
CA PRO A 32 21.82 -18.16 -6.15
C PRO A 32 20.87 -16.95 -6.15
N ASP A 33 19.56 -17.16 -6.22
CA ASP A 33 18.55 -16.10 -6.41
C ASP A 33 17.81 -15.68 -5.13
N ILE A 34 18.19 -16.20 -3.96
CA ILE A 34 17.48 -15.92 -2.70
C ILE A 34 17.29 -14.43 -2.40
N LEU A 35 18.28 -13.59 -2.73
CA LEU A 35 18.19 -12.16 -2.50
C LEU A 35 17.16 -11.48 -3.43
N LEU A 36 16.94 -12.02 -4.63
CA LEU A 36 15.87 -11.58 -5.52
C LEU A 36 14.50 -12.05 -5.03
N GLU A 37 14.41 -13.26 -4.47
CA GLU A 37 13.18 -13.77 -3.87
C GLU A 37 12.79 -12.93 -2.65
N ILE A 38 13.74 -12.65 -1.76
CA ILE A 38 13.55 -11.74 -0.63
C ILE A 38 13.10 -10.36 -1.11
N LEU A 39 13.75 -9.79 -2.14
CA LEU A 39 13.35 -8.50 -2.71
C LEU A 39 11.94 -8.54 -3.33
N ASN A 40 11.54 -9.67 -3.92
CA ASN A 40 10.23 -9.86 -4.52
C ASN A 40 9.09 -10.01 -3.50
N GLU A 41 9.38 -10.55 -2.32
CA GLU A 41 8.43 -10.68 -1.21
C GLU A 41 8.29 -9.39 -0.39
N MET A 42 9.11 -8.36 -0.66
CA MET A 42 8.92 -7.05 -0.04
C MET A 42 7.59 -6.45 -0.51
N ASN A 43 6.93 -5.70 0.36
CA ASN A 43 5.61 -5.11 0.09
C ASN A 43 5.63 -3.59 0.07
N ASN A 44 6.79 -2.97 0.24
CA ASN A 44 6.92 -1.53 0.24
C ASN A 44 8.25 -1.09 -0.39
N LEU A 45 8.19 0.03 -1.11
CA LEU A 45 9.33 0.57 -1.83
C LEU A 45 10.46 1.07 -0.90
N PRO A 46 10.20 1.71 0.25
CA PRO A 46 11.27 2.17 1.15
C PRO A 46 12.14 1.04 1.72
N ASP A 47 11.57 -0.09 2.09
CA ASP A 47 12.31 -1.23 2.63
C ASP A 47 13.05 -1.98 1.53
N ALA A 48 12.48 -2.06 0.32
CA ALA A 48 13.20 -2.50 -0.87
C ALA A 48 14.41 -1.61 -1.16
N GLN A 49 14.26 -0.29 -1.09
CA GLN A 49 15.37 0.65 -1.23
C GLN A 49 16.44 0.44 -0.16
N LYS A 50 16.06 0.36 1.12
CA LYS A 50 16.99 0.07 2.22
C LYS A 50 17.73 -1.24 1.97
N PHE A 51 17.02 -2.30 1.60
CA PHE A 51 17.62 -3.61 1.31
C PHE A 51 18.67 -3.53 0.20
N LEU A 52 18.36 -2.82 -0.89
CA LEU A 52 19.27 -2.63 -2.03
C LEU A 52 20.55 -1.89 -1.66
N ILE A 53 20.53 -1.01 -0.65
CA ILE A 53 21.71 -0.22 -0.24
C ILE A 53 22.49 -0.80 0.95
N ILE A 54 22.06 -1.92 1.54
CA ILE A 54 22.74 -2.55 2.69
C ILE A 54 24.17 -2.96 2.34
N CYS A 55 24.40 -3.51 1.16
CA CYS A 55 25.75 -3.94 0.76
C CYS A 55 25.89 -4.04 -0.76
N LYS A 56 27.14 -4.21 -1.23
CA LYS A 56 27.44 -4.40 -2.65
C LYS A 56 26.63 -5.55 -3.27
N LYS A 57 26.43 -6.67 -2.56
CA LYS A 57 25.68 -7.82 -3.10
C LYS A 57 24.21 -7.49 -3.38
N THR A 58 23.53 -6.82 -2.46
CA THR A 58 22.13 -6.42 -2.66
C THR A 58 21.99 -5.27 -3.66
N PHE A 59 22.99 -4.40 -3.75
CA PHE A 59 23.04 -3.34 -4.75
C PHE A 59 23.11 -3.88 -6.18
N GLU A 60 23.88 -4.95 -6.41
CA GLU A 60 24.00 -5.59 -7.73
C GLU A 60 22.67 -6.22 -8.22
N LEU A 61 21.69 -6.43 -7.34
CA LEU A 61 20.35 -6.89 -7.74
C LEU A 61 19.71 -5.92 -8.75
N MET A 62 20.05 -4.63 -8.71
CA MET A 62 19.57 -3.63 -9.67
C MET A 62 19.91 -3.94 -11.13
N LYS A 63 20.97 -4.71 -11.38
CA LYS A 63 21.40 -5.10 -12.73
C LYS A 63 20.73 -6.38 -13.22
N HIS A 64 20.01 -7.07 -12.34
CA HIS A 64 19.39 -8.34 -12.68
C HIS A 64 18.15 -8.12 -13.58
N SER A 65 17.96 -8.98 -14.59
CA SER A 65 16.85 -8.85 -15.55
C SER A 65 15.45 -8.89 -14.89
N ARG A 66 15.32 -9.56 -13.75
CA ARG A 66 14.08 -9.61 -12.96
C ARG A 66 13.83 -8.35 -12.12
N PHE A 67 14.85 -7.51 -11.89
CA PHE A 67 14.74 -6.34 -11.02
C PHE A 67 13.63 -5.39 -11.43
N THR A 68 13.56 -5.04 -12.72
CA THR A 68 12.53 -4.11 -13.23
C THR A 68 11.13 -4.63 -12.94
N LYS A 69 10.88 -5.92 -13.16
CA LYS A 69 9.58 -6.56 -12.88
C LYS A 69 9.25 -6.54 -11.38
N ILE A 70 10.25 -6.80 -10.52
CA ILE A 70 10.09 -6.79 -9.06
C ILE A 70 9.80 -5.37 -8.56
N ILE A 71 10.53 -4.37 -9.04
CA ILE A 71 10.29 -2.96 -8.66
C ILE A 71 8.94 -2.46 -9.19
N GLU A 72 8.53 -2.87 -10.39
CA GLU A 72 7.20 -2.57 -10.91
C GLU A 72 6.09 -3.18 -10.03
N SER A 73 6.23 -4.44 -9.60
CA SER A 73 5.25 -5.04 -8.68
C SER A 73 5.26 -4.42 -7.28
N LEU A 74 6.43 -4.01 -6.78
CA LEU A 74 6.58 -3.32 -5.49
C LEU A 74 5.89 -1.95 -5.46
N ARG A 75 5.70 -1.33 -6.63
CA ARG A 75 5.10 0.00 -6.74
C ARG A 75 3.57 -0.02 -6.72
N PHE A 76 2.93 -1.17 -6.98
CA PHE A 76 1.49 -1.21 -7.19
C PHE A 76 0.82 -2.34 -6.40
N VAL A 77 0.01 -1.95 -5.43
CA VAL A 77 -0.99 -2.85 -4.84
C VAL A 77 -2.07 -3.08 -5.88
N LYS A 78 -2.23 -4.34 -6.33
CA LYS A 78 -3.38 -4.70 -7.17
C LYS A 78 -4.66 -4.44 -6.39
N TYR A 79 -5.59 -3.73 -7.00
CA TYR A 79 -6.86 -3.40 -6.36
C TYR A 79 -8.07 -3.84 -7.17
N THR A 80 -9.21 -3.97 -6.48
CA THR A 80 -10.51 -4.21 -7.09
C THR A 80 -11.58 -3.33 -6.44
N PHE A 81 -12.56 -2.90 -7.22
CA PHE A 81 -13.70 -2.14 -6.72
C PHE A 81 -14.68 -3.06 -5.99
N LEU A 82 -15.10 -2.66 -4.78
CA LEU A 82 -16.15 -3.30 -4.01
C LEU A 82 -17.50 -2.68 -4.40
N ILE A 83 -18.12 -3.27 -5.42
CA ILE A 83 -19.38 -2.78 -5.99
C ILE A 83 -20.56 -3.50 -5.32
N PRO A 84 -21.44 -2.79 -4.58
CA PRO A 84 -22.57 -3.41 -3.90
C PRO A 84 -23.68 -3.90 -4.86
N ASP A 85 -23.92 -3.19 -5.96
CA ASP A 85 -24.84 -3.61 -7.04
C ASP A 85 -24.25 -3.24 -8.41
N LYS A 86 -24.22 -4.21 -9.33
CA LYS A 86 -23.66 -4.05 -10.69
C LYS A 86 -24.67 -3.52 -11.70
N LYS A 87 -25.95 -3.36 -11.34
CA LYS A 87 -27.01 -2.98 -12.27
C LYS A 87 -26.73 -1.65 -12.99
N TYR A 88 -26.20 -0.65 -12.27
CA TYR A 88 -25.92 0.70 -12.79
C TYR A 88 -24.49 1.16 -12.52
N ARG A 89 -23.56 0.21 -12.38
CA ARG A 89 -22.18 0.47 -11.98
C ARG A 89 -21.25 -0.37 -12.82
N ILE A 90 -20.42 0.29 -13.61
CA ILE A 90 -19.40 -0.35 -14.45
C ILE A 90 -18.04 -0.09 -13.82
N ALA A 91 -17.24 -1.14 -13.66
CA ALA A 91 -15.82 -1.00 -13.36
C ALA A 91 -14.99 -1.65 -14.46
N GLU A 92 -14.15 -0.85 -15.09
CA GLU A 92 -13.25 -1.27 -16.16
C GLU A 92 -11.83 -0.86 -15.83
N SER A 93 -10.97 -1.84 -15.56
CA SER A 93 -9.57 -1.60 -15.18
C SER A 93 -9.45 -0.65 -13.98
N ASN A 94 -9.10 0.62 -14.23
CA ASN A 94 -8.91 1.68 -13.26
C ASN A 94 -10.04 2.72 -13.23
N GLN A 95 -11.12 2.49 -13.96
CA GLN A 95 -12.25 3.40 -14.05
C GLN A 95 -13.48 2.79 -13.37
N PHE A 96 -14.22 3.65 -12.69
CA PHE A 96 -15.53 3.35 -12.16
C PHE A 96 -16.53 4.35 -12.73
N ILE A 97 -17.65 3.85 -13.25
CA ILE A 97 -18.68 4.63 -13.91
C ILE A 97 -20.01 4.34 -13.21
N HIS A 98 -20.65 5.40 -12.76
CA HIS A 98 -22.02 5.39 -12.25
C HIS A 98 -22.99 5.76 -13.38
N LEU A 99 -23.98 4.91 -13.65
CA LEU A 99 -24.91 5.03 -14.78
C LEU A 99 -26.33 5.43 -14.37
N GLU A 100 -26.59 5.60 -13.06
CA GLU A 100 -27.95 5.83 -12.56
C GLU A 100 -28.42 7.25 -12.94
N PRO A 101 -29.64 7.40 -13.48
CA PRO A 101 -30.19 8.71 -13.85
C PRO A 101 -30.69 9.55 -12.66
N ASP A 102 -30.85 8.97 -11.45
CA ASP A 102 -31.66 9.55 -10.37
C ASP A 102 -30.85 10.22 -9.23
N PHE A 103 -29.60 10.66 -9.50
CA PHE A 103 -28.74 11.36 -8.51
C PHE A 103 -28.51 10.60 -7.19
N GLU A 104 -28.60 9.27 -7.19
CA GLU A 104 -28.36 8.48 -5.99
C GLU A 104 -26.89 8.55 -5.55
N HIS A 105 -26.66 8.47 -4.24
CA HIS A 105 -25.30 8.41 -3.71
C HIS A 105 -24.58 7.12 -4.16
N CYS A 106 -23.33 7.27 -4.57
CA CYS A 106 -22.51 6.15 -5.02
C CYS A 106 -21.14 6.17 -4.34
N THR A 107 -20.99 5.35 -3.29
CA THR A 107 -19.71 5.13 -2.62
C THR A 107 -19.13 3.76 -2.98
N VAL A 108 -17.83 3.69 -3.27
CA VAL A 108 -17.16 2.44 -3.70
C VAL A 108 -15.82 2.29 -3.00
N ALA A 109 -15.72 1.29 -2.13
CA ALA A 109 -14.44 0.95 -1.50
C ALA A 109 -13.52 0.15 -2.43
N LEU A 110 -12.23 0.18 -2.14
CA LEU A 110 -11.22 -0.64 -2.82
C LEU A 110 -10.74 -1.77 -1.93
N ASN A 111 -10.50 -2.93 -2.55
CA ASN A 111 -9.77 -4.07 -2.01
C ASN A 111 -8.33 -4.04 -2.51
N PRO A 112 -7.32 -4.49 -1.74
CA PRO A 112 -7.41 -5.14 -0.43
C PRO A 112 -7.56 -4.15 0.74
N VAL A 113 -7.77 -4.68 1.95
CA VAL A 113 -7.54 -3.93 3.20
C VAL A 113 -6.04 -3.68 3.34
N LEU A 114 -5.67 -2.46 3.74
CA LEU A 114 -4.30 -2.04 3.96
C LEU A 114 -4.04 -1.96 5.46
N SER A 115 -2.95 -2.55 5.94
CA SER A 115 -2.66 -2.64 7.38
C SER A 115 -1.19 -2.43 7.78
N ASN A 116 -0.26 -2.42 6.84
CA ASN A 116 1.16 -2.19 7.10
C ASN A 116 1.87 -1.66 5.86
N GLY A 117 2.47 -0.47 5.95
CA GLY A 117 3.18 0.19 4.86
C GLY A 117 2.77 1.65 4.69
N ILE A 118 3.30 2.29 3.66
CA ILE A 118 2.88 3.63 3.21
C ILE A 118 2.21 3.44 1.86
N PHE A 119 0.95 3.84 1.75
CA PHE A 119 0.13 3.63 0.58
C PHE A 119 -0.37 4.96 0.04
N ARG A 120 -0.36 5.11 -1.28
CA ARG A 120 -0.89 6.28 -1.96
C ARG A 120 -1.82 5.85 -3.08
N ILE A 121 -2.94 6.54 -3.21
CA ILE A 121 -3.87 6.41 -4.33
C ILE A 121 -4.17 7.78 -4.92
N GLU A 122 -4.46 7.82 -6.22
CA GLU A 122 -4.84 9.03 -6.94
C GLU A 122 -6.19 8.81 -7.65
N PHE A 123 -7.07 9.80 -7.52
CA PHE A 123 -8.39 9.85 -8.15
C PHE A 123 -8.45 11.01 -9.12
N ILE A 124 -9.19 10.81 -10.23
CA ILE A 124 -9.51 11.86 -11.20
C ILE A 124 -11.01 11.75 -11.46
N PHE A 125 -11.75 12.80 -11.10
CA PHE A 125 -13.18 12.90 -11.38
C PHE A 125 -13.40 13.51 -12.77
N VAL A 126 -14.46 13.06 -13.45
CA VAL A 126 -14.84 13.51 -14.81
C VAL A 126 -16.35 13.75 -14.83
N ASN A 127 -16.79 14.91 -15.32
CA ASN A 127 -18.20 15.31 -15.42
C ASN A 127 -18.97 15.41 -14.09
N HIS A 128 -18.32 15.86 -13.01
CA HIS A 128 -18.97 16.10 -11.71
C HIS A 128 -19.12 17.58 -11.33
N ASP A 129 -18.58 18.52 -12.12
CA ASP A 129 -18.55 19.95 -11.76
C ASP A 129 -19.91 20.67 -11.92
N GLU A 130 -20.93 20.02 -12.48
CA GLU A 130 -22.27 20.58 -12.71
C GLU A 130 -23.15 20.55 -11.44
N GLY A 131 -22.59 20.97 -10.31
CA GLY A 131 -23.30 21.06 -9.02
C GLY A 131 -23.41 19.75 -8.24
N LEU A 132 -22.62 18.73 -8.61
CA LEU A 132 -22.52 17.50 -7.82
C LEU A 132 -21.47 17.66 -6.72
N HIS A 133 -21.78 17.14 -5.54
CA HIS A 133 -20.79 16.97 -4.47
C HIS A 133 -20.14 15.61 -4.59
N TYR A 134 -18.82 15.59 -4.53
CA TYR A 134 -18.02 14.37 -4.63
C TYR A 134 -16.80 14.47 -3.73
N CYS A 135 -16.32 13.33 -3.27
CA CYS A 135 -15.25 13.26 -2.30
C CYS A 135 -14.46 11.95 -2.45
N VAL A 136 -13.30 11.93 -1.82
CA VAL A 136 -12.45 10.75 -1.68
C VAL A 136 -12.13 10.54 -0.22
N GLY A 137 -11.76 9.32 0.17
CA GLY A 137 -11.45 9.10 1.56
C GLY A 137 -10.77 7.80 1.93
N ILE A 138 -10.64 7.64 3.24
CA ILE A 138 -10.36 6.35 3.85
C ILE A 138 -11.56 5.90 4.67
N ALA A 139 -11.70 4.60 4.81
CA ALA A 139 -12.68 3.96 5.65
C ALA A 139 -11.99 2.91 6.50
N GLU A 140 -12.46 2.71 7.74
CA GLU A 140 -12.11 1.52 8.52
C GLU A 140 -12.41 0.24 7.72
N SER A 141 -11.62 -0.81 7.94
CA SER A 141 -11.78 -2.09 7.23
C SER A 141 -13.17 -2.72 7.41
N SER A 142 -13.89 -2.36 8.47
CA SER A 142 -15.26 -2.80 8.79
C SER A 142 -16.37 -2.07 8.02
N CYS A 143 -16.07 -0.97 7.34
CA CYS A 143 -17.06 -0.22 6.57
C CYS A 143 -17.58 -1.03 5.39
N VAL A 144 -18.90 -0.98 5.20
CA VAL A 144 -19.60 -1.52 4.05
C VAL A 144 -20.43 -0.41 3.46
N PHE A 145 -20.28 -0.18 2.15
CA PHE A 145 -21.07 0.81 1.43
C PHE A 145 -22.18 0.10 0.66
N GLY A 146 -23.43 0.44 0.97
CA GLY A 146 -24.62 -0.09 0.30
C GLY A 146 -24.87 0.56 -1.06
N SER A 147 -25.81 0.01 -1.83
CA SER A 147 -26.32 0.67 -3.03
C SER A 147 -27.13 1.91 -2.64
N GLY A 148 -26.96 3.03 -3.35
CA GLY A 148 -27.62 4.30 -3.08
C GLY A 148 -27.14 5.02 -1.80
N LYS A 149 -25.98 4.64 -1.24
CA LYS A 149 -25.48 5.13 0.05
C LYS A 149 -24.26 6.02 -0.07
N GLY A 150 -24.27 7.11 0.70
CA GLY A 150 -23.15 8.01 0.93
C GLY A 150 -22.09 7.39 1.86
N PRO A 151 -20.94 8.05 1.98
CA PRO A 151 -19.80 7.55 2.75
C PRO A 151 -19.96 7.63 4.28
N ASP A 152 -20.96 8.35 4.76
CA ASP A 152 -21.34 8.51 6.16
C ASP A 152 -22.67 7.82 6.53
N ASP A 153 -23.37 7.29 5.54
CA ASP A 153 -24.60 6.52 5.76
C ASP A 153 -24.35 5.20 6.50
N ASP A 154 -25.44 4.59 6.99
CA ASP A 154 -25.46 3.24 7.58
C ASP A 154 -24.46 3.05 8.75
N GLY A 155 -24.17 4.13 9.49
CA GLY A 155 -23.27 4.12 10.66
C GLY A 155 -21.79 4.28 10.30
N ASN A 156 -21.49 4.72 9.07
CA ASN A 156 -20.12 5.03 8.62
C ASN A 156 -19.67 6.46 9.00
N ASP A 157 -20.56 7.29 9.54
CA ASP A 157 -20.34 8.67 10.01
C ASP A 157 -19.25 8.85 11.07
N LYS A 158 -18.71 7.75 11.61
CA LYS A 158 -17.60 7.72 12.59
C LYS A 158 -16.40 6.89 12.13
N LYS A 159 -16.50 6.28 10.95
CA LYS A 159 -15.55 5.28 10.45
C LYS A 159 -14.86 5.71 9.15
N THR A 160 -15.23 6.86 8.59
CA THR A 160 -14.65 7.38 7.36
C THR A 160 -14.06 8.77 7.57
N VAL A 161 -12.99 9.08 6.83
CA VAL A 161 -12.47 10.45 6.64
C VAL A 161 -12.77 10.81 5.19
N ARG A 162 -13.44 11.94 4.97
CA ARG A 162 -14.08 12.34 3.72
C ARG A 162 -13.51 13.68 3.28
N TYR A 163 -12.72 13.75 2.21
CA TYR A 163 -12.22 15.00 1.65
C TYR A 163 -13.06 15.42 0.45
N TRP A 164 -13.86 16.45 0.65
CA TRP A 164 -14.87 16.95 -0.28
C TRP A 164 -14.31 17.94 -1.30
N ASN A 165 -14.96 18.02 -2.46
CA ASN A 165 -14.57 18.89 -3.56
C ASN A 165 -14.62 20.39 -3.21
N ASP A 166 -15.37 20.77 -2.17
CA ASP A 166 -15.40 22.12 -1.59
C ASP A 166 -14.25 22.39 -0.58
N GLY A 167 -13.28 21.47 -0.49
CA GLY A 167 -12.11 21.61 0.37
C GLY A 167 -12.37 21.20 1.83
N ASP A 168 -13.58 20.82 2.19
CA ASP A 168 -13.89 20.38 3.55
C ASP A 168 -13.42 18.96 3.81
N VAL A 169 -12.95 18.71 5.03
CA VAL A 169 -12.76 17.34 5.51
C VAL A 169 -13.81 16.98 6.57
N GLY A 170 -14.64 15.99 6.28
CA GLY A 170 -15.53 15.35 7.23
C GLY A 170 -14.89 14.12 7.88
N HIS A 171 -15.21 13.84 9.14
CA HIS A 171 -14.82 12.59 9.78
C HIS A 171 -15.92 12.09 10.73
N ILE A 172 -16.05 12.72 11.91
CA ILE A 172 -17.02 12.35 12.95
C ILE A 172 -18.16 13.37 12.97
N GLY A 173 -19.38 12.88 12.68
CA GLY A 173 -20.59 13.70 12.67
C GLY A 173 -20.57 14.79 11.58
N TYR A 174 -21.28 15.89 11.85
CA TYR A 174 -21.56 16.96 10.87
C TYR A 174 -20.63 18.17 10.93
N ASN A 175 -19.56 18.09 11.72
CA ASN A 175 -18.57 19.16 11.80
C ASN A 175 -17.50 18.96 10.72
N TYR A 176 -17.30 19.99 9.91
CA TYR A 176 -16.32 20.00 8.84
C TYR A 176 -15.05 20.73 9.24
N ILE A 177 -13.90 20.18 8.84
CA ILE A 177 -12.58 20.76 9.05
C ILE A 177 -12.22 21.55 7.79
N LYS A 178 -12.08 22.87 7.93
CA LYS A 178 -11.73 23.80 6.86
C LYS A 178 -10.20 23.85 6.63
N GLY A 179 -9.78 24.45 5.51
CA GLY A 179 -8.39 24.87 5.28
C GLY A 179 -7.68 24.17 4.12
N ASN A 180 -8.21 23.05 3.63
CA ASN A 180 -7.73 22.47 2.38
C ASN A 180 -8.32 23.23 1.17
N LYS A 181 -7.71 23.07 0.00
CA LYS A 181 -8.18 23.71 -1.23
C LYS A 181 -9.38 22.95 -1.81
N GLU A 182 -10.32 23.67 -2.41
CA GLU A 182 -11.32 23.06 -3.31
C GLU A 182 -10.61 22.36 -4.49
N PHE A 183 -11.22 21.30 -5.02
CA PHE A 183 -10.76 20.62 -6.24
C PHE A 183 -11.88 20.41 -7.24
N LYS A 184 -11.50 20.31 -8.51
CA LYS A 184 -12.40 20.18 -9.66
C LYS A 184 -12.11 18.93 -10.48
N CYS A 185 -13.02 18.60 -11.39
CA CYS A 185 -12.80 17.52 -12.35
C CYS A 185 -11.52 17.73 -13.15
N GLY A 186 -10.85 16.62 -13.49
CA GLY A 186 -9.58 16.63 -14.22
C GLY A 186 -8.33 16.83 -13.36
N GLN A 187 -8.46 17.31 -12.12
CA GLN A 187 -7.32 17.39 -11.19
C GLN A 187 -7.01 16.02 -10.57
N LYS A 188 -5.75 15.82 -10.20
CA LYS A 188 -5.33 14.62 -9.46
C LYS A 188 -5.49 14.84 -7.97
N VAL A 189 -6.46 14.16 -7.36
CA VAL A 189 -6.67 14.18 -5.91
C VAL A 189 -6.05 12.92 -5.33
N ALA A 190 -5.03 13.06 -4.49
CA ALA A 190 -4.33 11.92 -3.90
C ALA A 190 -4.55 11.82 -2.40
N ILE A 191 -4.55 10.59 -1.91
CA ILE A 191 -4.55 10.25 -0.48
C ILE A 191 -3.29 9.44 -0.20
N GLU A 192 -2.53 9.82 0.82
CA GLU A 192 -1.41 9.03 1.34
C GLU A 192 -1.66 8.63 2.80
N ALA A 193 -1.66 7.32 3.05
CA ALA A 193 -1.81 6.72 4.37
C ALA A 193 -0.49 6.07 4.81
N ASN A 194 0.07 6.51 5.94
CA ASN A 194 1.20 5.88 6.59
C ASN A 194 0.70 4.98 7.73
N LEU A 195 0.68 3.67 7.47
CA LEU A 195 0.34 2.60 8.40
C LEU A 195 1.59 1.86 8.92
N TYR A 196 2.79 2.39 8.65
CA TYR A 196 4.06 1.78 9.03
C TYR A 196 4.54 2.31 10.39
N SER A 197 4.54 3.64 10.57
CA SER A 197 5.05 4.29 11.76
C SER A 197 3.94 4.92 12.59
N LYS A 198 3.92 4.66 13.90
CA LYS A 198 2.96 5.28 14.82
C LYS A 198 3.39 6.71 15.21
N PRO A 199 2.44 7.66 15.35
CA PRO A 199 1.02 7.51 15.05
C PRO A 199 0.77 7.36 13.55
N PHE A 200 -0.15 6.47 13.18
CA PHE A 200 -0.54 6.32 11.77
C PHE A 200 -1.14 7.62 11.27
N SER A 201 -0.83 8.00 10.04
CA SER A 201 -1.19 9.32 9.53
C SER A 201 -1.76 9.29 8.12
N LEU A 202 -2.53 10.34 7.79
CA LEU A 202 -3.20 10.55 6.52
C LEU A 202 -2.92 11.97 6.01
N ARG A 203 -2.63 12.08 4.72
CA ARG A 203 -2.41 13.34 4.01
C ARG A 203 -3.18 13.36 2.70
N PHE A 204 -3.57 14.55 2.28
CA PHE A 204 -4.24 14.80 1.02
C PHE A 204 -3.39 15.65 0.10
N PHE A 205 -3.54 15.46 -1.21
CA PHE A 205 -2.83 16.23 -2.23
C PHE A 205 -3.76 16.59 -3.38
N ILE A 206 -3.53 17.75 -4.00
CA ILE A 206 -4.13 18.14 -5.27
C ILE A 206 -3.00 18.46 -6.23
N ASP A 207 -2.93 17.78 -7.37
CA ASP A 207 -1.87 17.92 -8.38
C ASP A 207 -0.44 17.83 -7.79
N ASN A 208 -0.28 16.92 -6.82
CA ASN A 208 0.92 16.69 -6.01
C ASN A 208 1.28 17.78 -4.99
N GLU A 209 0.47 18.82 -4.82
CA GLU A 209 0.61 19.77 -3.73
C GLU A 209 -0.07 19.23 -2.46
N GLU A 210 0.70 19.06 -1.38
CA GLU A 210 0.17 18.63 -0.07
C GLU A 210 -0.80 19.68 0.49
N GLN A 211 -1.93 19.21 1.01
CA GLN A 211 -2.96 20.05 1.61
C GLN A 211 -2.65 20.37 3.08
N GLN A 212 -3.20 21.47 3.59
CA GLN A 212 -2.90 21.99 4.92
C GLN A 212 -3.19 20.98 6.04
N ASN A 213 -4.32 20.28 5.95
CA ASN A 213 -4.78 19.39 7.00
C ASN A 213 -4.10 18.01 6.88
N ASN A 214 -3.43 17.61 7.97
CA ASN A 214 -2.92 16.26 8.17
C ASN A 214 -3.63 15.61 9.36
N PHE A 215 -3.85 14.30 9.27
CA PHE A 215 -4.56 13.54 10.30
C PHE A 215 -3.62 12.50 10.88
N ILE A 216 -3.70 12.31 12.20
CA ILE A 216 -2.94 11.32 12.94
C ILE A 216 -3.89 10.45 13.76
N TYR A 217 -3.43 9.26 14.15
CA TYR A 217 -4.25 8.24 14.81
C TYR A 217 -5.37 7.68 13.93
N ILE A 218 -5.12 7.56 12.62
CA ILE A 218 -6.03 6.80 11.75
C ILE A 218 -6.06 5.31 12.14
N PRO A 219 -7.12 4.56 11.77
CA PRO A 219 -7.23 3.13 12.06
C PRO A 219 -6.04 2.32 11.54
N SER A 220 -5.73 1.21 12.21
CA SER A 220 -4.64 0.30 11.81
C SER A 220 -4.95 -0.50 10.54
N GLU A 221 -6.22 -0.58 10.17
CA GLU A 221 -6.69 -1.27 8.97
C GLU A 221 -7.69 -0.38 8.23
N ILE A 222 -7.37 -0.04 7.00
CA ILE A 222 -8.18 0.89 6.20
C ILE A 222 -8.39 0.40 4.77
N ARG A 223 -9.34 1.04 4.11
CA ARG A 223 -9.56 0.99 2.66
C ARG A 223 -9.54 2.41 2.12
N PHE A 224 -9.03 2.59 0.92
CA PHE A 224 -9.38 3.76 0.11
C PHE A 224 -10.76 3.56 -0.51
N TRP A 225 -11.47 4.65 -0.74
CA TRP A 225 -12.77 4.68 -1.40
C TRP A 225 -12.97 6.00 -2.14
#